data_AF-C0ETT0-F1
#
_entry.id   AF-C0ETT0-F1
#
_cell.length_a   1.000
_cell.length_b   1.000
_cell.length_c   1.000
_cell.angle_alpha   90.00
_cell.angle_beta   90.00
_cell.angle_gamma   90.00
#
_symmetry.space_group_name_H-M   'P 1'
#
loop_
_entity.id
_entity.type
_entity.pdbx_description
1 polymer ?
#
loop_
_entity_poly.entity_id
_entity_poly.type
_entity_poly.pdbx_seq_one_letter_code
_entity_poly.pdbx_strand_id
1 'polypeptide(L)'
;MAIAGPIISWILYKLLQKANVNKRVCIFVAAFLGDLFTYCVTSFQLALAYPSEVGGIGASIAKFLGIFATTQLPLAVIEGILTVVIVIALETYAKDELSSLEF
;
A
#
# COMPACT_ATOMS: atom_id res chain seq x y z
N MET A 1 4.50 -6.85 -3.32
CA MET A 1 3.90 -6.34 -4.57
C MET A 1 3.39 -7.50 -5.42
N ALA A 2 2.56 -7.21 -6.42
CA ALA A 2 1.77 -8.09 -7.29
C ALA A 2 0.54 -8.79 -6.67
N ILE A 3 0.65 -9.39 -5.48
CA ILE A 3 -0.49 -10.13 -4.88
C ILE A 3 -0.97 -9.46 -3.59
N ALA A 4 -0.17 -9.50 -2.53
CA ALA A 4 -0.54 -9.01 -1.20
C ALA A 4 -1.00 -7.55 -1.18
N GLY A 5 -0.18 -6.66 -1.78
CA GLY A 5 -0.50 -5.22 -1.88
C GLY A 5 -1.81 -4.96 -2.64
N PRO A 6 -1.93 -5.37 -3.92
CA PRO A 6 -3.14 -5.12 -4.71
C PRO A 6 -4.43 -5.67 -4.08
N ILE A 7 -4.38 -6.84 -3.45
CA ILE A 7 -5.55 -7.41 -2.75
C ILE A 7 -5.98 -6.49 -1.61
N ILE A 8 -5.05 -6.07 -0.74
CA ILE A 8 -5.36 -5.19 0.40
C ILE A 8 -5.82 -3.81 -0.09
N SER A 9 -5.15 -3.22 -1.07
CA SER A 9 -5.56 -1.94 -1.65
C SER A 9 -6.97 -1.99 -2.21
N TRP A 10 -7.31 -3.05 -2.95
CA TRP A 10 -8.66 -3.20 -3.52
C TRP A 10 -9.73 -3.38 -2.44
N ILE A 11 -9.47 -4.22 -1.43
CA ILE A 11 -10.38 -4.42 -0.30
C ILE A 11 -10.62 -3.09 0.42
N LEU A 12 -9.55 -2.37 0.78
CA LEU A 12 -9.65 -1.08 1.44
C LEU A 12 -10.41 -0.06 0.60
N TYR A 13 -10.09 0.05 -0.70
CA TYR A 13 -10.79 0.95 -1.60
C TYR A 13 -12.29 0.67 -1.67
N LYS A 14 -12.69 -0.60 -1.79
CA LYS A 14 -14.11 -0.99 -1.82
C LYS A 14 -14.81 -0.79 -0.48
N LEU A 15 -14.14 -1.07 0.64
CA LEU A 15 -14.71 -0.84 1.98
C LEU A 15 -14.94 0.64 2.25
N LEU A 16 -13.96 1.49 1.94
CA LEU A 16 -14.05 2.94 2.14
C LEU A 16 -15.12 3.56 1.23
N GLN A 17 -15.25 3.09 -0.01
CA GLN A 17 -16.36 3.50 -0.88
C GLN A 17 -17.73 3.09 -0.34
N LYS A 18 -17.88 1.86 0.17
CA LYS A 18 -19.12 1.41 0.83
C LYS A 18 -19.46 2.25 2.05
N ALA A 19 -18.45 2.79 2.73
CA ALA A 19 -18.60 3.70 3.85
C ALA A 19 -18.83 5.17 3.44
N ASN A 20 -19.03 5.46 2.14
CA ASN A 20 -19.22 6.81 1.59
C ASN A 20 -18.06 7.79 1.93
N VAL A 21 -16.84 7.27 2.05
CA VAL A 21 -15.65 8.10 2.23
C VAL A 21 -15.31 8.80 0.90
N ASN A 22 -14.75 10.01 0.98
CA ASN A 22 -14.31 10.77 -0.20
C ASN A 22 -13.36 9.94 -1.07
N LYS A 23 -13.62 9.87 -2.39
CA LYS A 23 -12.82 9.09 -3.37
C LYS A 23 -11.32 9.32 -3.26
N ARG A 24 -10.87 10.57 -3.08
CA ARG A 24 -9.44 10.91 -2.95
C ARG A 24 -8.83 10.30 -1.68
N VAL A 25 -9.58 10.32 -0.58
CA VAL A 25 -9.17 9.67 0.68
C VAL A 25 -9.16 8.15 0.52
N CYS A 26 -10.16 7.57 -0.15
CA CYS A 26 -10.19 6.14 -0.46
C CYS A 26 -8.94 5.70 -1.22
N ILE A 27 -8.55 6.45 -2.26
CA ILE A 27 -7.36 6.17 -3.07
C ILE A 27 -6.07 6.30 -2.24
N PHE A 28 -5.93 7.40 -1.48
CA PHE A 28 -4.77 7.62 -0.63
C PHE A 28 -4.57 6.47 0.37
N VAL A 29 -5.63 6.12 1.11
CA VAL A 29 -5.56 5.06 2.13
C VAL A 29 -5.31 3.70 1.49
N ALA A 30 -5.93 3.41 0.35
CA ALA A 30 -5.72 2.15 -0.36
C ALA A 30 -4.27 1.98 -0.85
N ALA A 31 -3.66 3.03 -1.39
CA ALA A 31 -2.26 3.02 -1.80
C ALA A 31 -1.34 2.91 -0.57
N PHE A 32 -1.45 3.87 0.37
CA PHE A 32 -0.61 3.94 1.57
C PHE A 32 -0.58 2.63 2.37
N LEU A 33 -1.75 2.06 2.68
CA LEU A 33 -1.83 0.81 3.45
C LEU A 33 -1.47 -0.42 2.61
N GLY A 34 -1.68 -0.39 1.29
CA GLY A 34 -1.24 -1.45 0.39
C GLY A 34 0.28 -1.59 0.34
N ASP A 35 0.98 -0.45 0.30
CA ASP A 35 2.44 -0.39 0.28
C ASP A 35 3.02 -0.84 1.62
N LEU A 36 2.46 -0.34 2.73
CA LEU A 36 2.84 -0.78 4.08
C LEU A 36 2.56 -2.28 4.31
N PHE A 37 1.46 -2.80 3.77
CA PHE A 37 1.15 -4.22 3.92
C PHE A 37 2.12 -5.10 3.14
N THR A 38 2.44 -4.72 1.89
CA THR A 38 3.49 -5.38 1.11
C THR A 38 4.79 -5.41 1.91
N TYR A 39 5.14 -4.28 2.52
CA TYR A 39 6.33 -4.15 3.32
C TYR A 39 6.34 -5.09 4.53
N CYS A 40 5.22 -5.20 5.23
CA CYS A 40 5.07 -6.16 6.33
C CYS A 40 5.32 -7.59 5.83
N VAL A 41 4.67 -8.00 4.75
CA VAL A 41 4.83 -9.34 4.16
C VAL A 41 6.30 -9.63 3.82
N THR A 42 7.00 -8.68 3.19
CA THR A 42 8.43 -8.84 2.89
C THR A 42 9.26 -8.99 4.16
N SER A 43 8.99 -8.19 5.19
CA SER A 43 9.70 -8.27 6.48
C SER A 43 9.50 -9.62 7.17
N PHE A 44 8.29 -10.18 7.11
CA PHE A 44 8.00 -11.54 7.58
C PHE A 44 8.75 -12.60 6.78
N GLN A 45 8.75 -12.52 5.45
CA GLN A 45 9.48 -13.45 4.59
C GLN A 45 10.99 -13.43 4.86
N LEU A 46 11.58 -12.23 5.02
CA LEU A 46 12.99 -12.07 5.37
C LEU A 46 13.30 -12.62 6.76
N ALA A 47 12.42 -12.42 7.74
CA ALA A 47 12.63 -12.93 9.08
C ALA A 47 12.56 -14.47 9.16
N LEU A 48 11.71 -15.09 8.34
CA LEU A 48 11.66 -16.55 8.21
C LEU A 48 12.90 -17.10 7.51
N ALA A 49 13.42 -16.39 6.51
CA ALA A 49 14.62 -16.79 5.77
C ALA A 49 15.91 -16.56 6.58
N TYR A 50 15.95 -15.53 7.44
CA TYR A 50 17.12 -15.14 8.23
C TYR A 50 16.77 -14.97 9.72
N PRO A 51 16.56 -16.06 10.47
CA PRO A 51 16.35 -16.00 11.91
C PRO A 51 17.60 -15.50 12.65
N SER A 52 17.41 -14.60 13.63
CA SER A 52 18.49 -14.04 14.45
C SER A 52 19.04 -15.09 15.40
N GLU A 53 20.36 -15.14 15.60
CA GLU A 53 21.04 -16.07 16.52
C GLU A 53 20.48 -15.97 17.94
N VAL A 54 20.25 -14.73 18.40
CA VAL A 54 19.56 -14.44 19.66
C VAL A 54 18.16 -13.92 19.33
N GLY A 55 17.14 -14.56 19.90
CA GLY A 55 15.73 -14.15 19.77
C GLY A 55 14.99 -14.66 18.52
N GLY A 56 15.65 -15.44 17.65
CA GLY A 56 15.02 -16.18 16.56
C GLY A 56 14.24 -15.32 15.56
N ILE A 57 13.15 -15.87 15.03
CA ILE A 57 12.30 -15.21 14.01
C ILE A 57 11.68 -13.91 14.55
N GLY A 58 11.22 -13.90 15.80
CA GLY A 58 10.59 -12.72 16.40
C GLY A 58 11.52 -11.51 16.44
N ALA A 59 12.79 -11.73 16.81
CA ALA A 59 13.80 -10.68 16.78
C ALA A 59 14.12 -10.21 15.35
N SER A 60 14.15 -11.12 14.37
CA SER A 60 14.33 -10.76 12.97
C SER A 60 13.17 -9.94 12.40
N ILE A 61 11.92 -10.29 12.73
CA ILE A 61 10.73 -9.52 12.32
C ILE A 61 10.86 -8.08 12.83
N ALA A 62 11.16 -7.90 14.12
CA ALA A 62 11.31 -6.57 14.72
C ALA A 62 12.45 -5.77 14.07
N LYS A 63 13.59 -6.42 13.77
CA LYS A 63 14.71 -5.78 13.06
C LYS A 63 14.31 -5.33 11.66
N PHE A 64 13.73 -6.22 10.84
CA PHE A 64 13.36 -5.87 9.47
C PHE A 64 12.26 -4.82 9.44
N LEU A 65 11.21 -4.96 10.27
CA LEU A 65 10.15 -3.96 10.40
C LEU A 65 10.68 -2.60 10.87
N GLY A 66 11.61 -2.58 11.83
CA GLY A 66 12.19 -1.34 12.34
C GLY A 66 13.08 -0.63 11.32
N ILE A 67 13.97 -1.39 10.66
CA ILE A 67 14.94 -0.81 9.72
C ILE A 67 14.23 -0.19 8.53
N PHE A 68 13.35 -0.94 7.85
CA PHE A 68 12.75 -0.37 6.66
C PHE A 68 11.56 0.57 6.95
N ALA A 69 10.99 0.63 8.16
CA ALA A 69 9.98 1.65 8.49
C ALA A 69 10.48 3.08 8.23
N THR A 70 11.77 3.34 8.46
CA THR A 70 12.39 4.67 8.26
C THR A 70 12.32 5.13 6.80
N THR A 71 12.33 4.20 5.84
CA THR A 71 12.25 4.52 4.40
C THR A 71 10.87 4.27 3.83
N GLN A 72 10.20 3.19 4.24
CA GLN A 72 8.92 2.78 3.66
C GLN A 72 7.73 3.57 4.17
N LEU A 73 7.79 4.10 5.40
CA LEU A 73 6.73 4.98 5.87
C LEU A 73 6.72 6.30 5.06
N PRO A 74 7.85 7.02 4.88
CA PRO A 74 7.88 8.17 3.97
C PRO A 74 7.49 7.84 2.54
N LEU A 75 8.00 6.72 2.00
CA LEU A 75 7.73 6.31 0.62
C LEU A 75 6.25 6.01 0.40
N ALA A 76 5.59 5.26 1.30
CA ALA A 76 4.17 4.97 1.21
C ALA A 76 3.30 6.25 1.27
N VAL A 77 3.70 7.25 2.07
CA VAL A 77 2.99 8.55 2.09
C VAL A 77 3.10 9.24 0.73
N ILE A 78 4.30 9.27 0.15
CA ILE A 78 4.55 9.90 -1.15
C ILE A 78 3.80 9.17 -2.26
N GLU A 79 3.87 7.83 -2.29
CA GLU A 79 3.14 7.00 -3.27
C GLU A 79 1.62 7.14 -3.12
N GLY A 80 1.11 7.24 -1.89
CA GLY A 80 -0.29 7.54 -1.63
C GLY A 80 -0.71 8.88 -2.24
N ILE A 81 0.05 9.95 -2.02
CA ILE A 81 -0.23 11.27 -2.60
C ILE A 81 -0.13 11.23 -4.12
N LEU A 82 0.94 10.62 -4.65
CA LEU A 82 1.19 10.50 -6.08
C LEU A 82 0.05 9.76 -6.78
N THR A 83 -0.44 8.68 -6.19
CA THR A 83 -1.57 7.91 -6.73
C THR A 83 -2.84 8.75 -6.80
N VAL A 84 -3.13 9.57 -5.79
CA VAL A 84 -4.26 10.50 -5.83
C VAL A 84 -4.10 11.51 -6.97
N VAL A 85 -2.92 12.09 -7.12
CA VAL A 85 -2.64 13.07 -8.19
C VAL A 85 -2.80 12.43 -9.57
N ILE A 86 -2.31 11.20 -9.75
CA ILE A 86 -2.47 10.44 -11.00
C ILE A 86 -3.95 10.24 -11.32
N VAL A 87 -4.76 9.80 -10.36
CA VAL A 87 -6.19 9.59 -10.60
C VAL A 87 -6.91 10.90 -10.93
N ILE A 88 -6.57 12.01 -10.25
CA ILE A 88 -7.11 13.34 -10.59
C ILE A 88 -6.72 13.74 -12.02
N ALA A 89 -5.47 13.52 -12.42
CA ALA A 89 -5.00 13.83 -13.77
C ALA A 89 -5.74 12.99 -14.83
N LEU A 90 -5.94 11.68 -14.57
CA LEU A 90 -6.71 10.80 -15.45
C LEU A 90 -8.17 11.28 -15.59
N GLU A 91 -8.82 11.63 -14.48
CA GLU A 91 -10.20 12.16 -14.50
C GLU A 91 -10.31 13.52 -15.22
N THR A 92 -9.22 14.29 -15.25
CA THR A 92 -9.18 15.62 -15.88
C THR A 92 -8.89 15.55 -17.37
N TYR A 93 -7.95 14.70 -17.78
CA TYR A 93 -7.41 14.71 -19.15
C TYR A 93 -7.80 13.49 -20.00
N ALA A 94 -8.23 12.38 -19.39
CA ALA A 94 -8.55 11.12 -20.06
C ALA A 94 -9.99 10.67 -19.75
N LYS A 95 -10.91 11.65 -19.65
CA LYS A 95 -12.28 11.40 -19.20
C LYS A 95 -13.06 10.49 -20.15
N ASP A 96 -12.88 10.67 -21.47
CA ASP A 96 -13.58 9.89 -22.48
C ASP A 96 -13.11 8.42 -22.46
N GLU A 97 -11.80 8.20 -22.27
CA GLU A 97 -11.21 6.88 -22.10
C GLU A 97 -11.69 6.21 -20.81
N LEU A 98 -11.71 6.93 -19.69
CA LEU A 98 -12.23 6.40 -18.43
C LEU A 98 -13.72 6.03 -18.54
N SER A 99 -14.52 6.84 -19.23
CA SER A 99 -15.93 6.53 -19.47
C SER A 99 -16.12 5.27 -20.30
N SER A 100 -15.21 4.97 -21.24
CA SER A 100 -15.25 3.75 -22.03
C SER A 100 -14.94 2.48 -21.22
N LEU A 101 -14.33 2.64 -20.04
CA LEU A 101 -13.94 1.57 -19.12
C LEU A 101 -14.92 1.38 -17.96
N GLU A 102 -16.07 2.08 -17.97
CA GLU A 102 -17.05 2.08 -16.87
C GLU A 102 -16.45 2.42 -15.49
N PHE A 103 -15.49 3.34 -15.47
CA PHE A 103 -14.74 3.74 -14.27
C PHE A 103 -15.52 4.63 -13.29
#